data_AF-A0A136P8L1-F1
#
_entry.id   AF-A0A136P8L1-F1
#
_cell.length_a   1.000
_cell.length_b   1.000
_cell.length_c   1.000
_cell.angle_alpha   90.00
_cell.angle_beta   90.00
_cell.angle_gamma   90.00
#
_symmetry.space_group_name_H-M   'P 1'
#
loop_
_entity.id
_entity.type
_entity.pdbx_description
1 polymer ?
#
loop_
_entity_poly.entity_id
_entity_poly.type
_entity_poly.pdbx_seq_one_letter_code
_entity_poly.pdbx_strand_id
1 'polypeptide(L)'
;MGVTGSENVHGEQVKKLDEYAHDTLVRAMELSGHLCAIASEESEDFIPVKEKFMGEKAMSKYIIHFDPLDGSSNIDANISIGTIFSIYKRMSECGPGTLEDCLQTGTKQVAAGYVIYGSSTIMVYTTGKGVHGFTLDPTVGEFLLFYENIQIPKRSKTYSINEGNYSKWSDGLKKYINDLKSNDKERGRPYSARYVGSLVADFHRNLLYGG
;
A
#
# COMPACT_ATOMS: atom_id res chain seq x y z
N MET A 1 -13.50 9.99 17.29
CA MET A 1 -14.91 9.62 17.51
C MET A 1 -15.59 9.75 16.16
N GLY A 2 -16.07 8.71 15.48
CA GLY A 2 -16.91 7.64 16.02
C GLY A 2 -18.38 8.05 15.97
N VAL A 3 -18.87 8.54 14.82
CA VAL A 3 -20.31 8.76 14.59
C VAL A 3 -20.68 8.05 13.30
N THR A 4 -21.04 6.78 13.44
CA THR A 4 -21.88 6.03 12.50
C THR A 4 -23.30 6.58 12.62
N GLY A 5 -23.82 7.17 11.54
CA GLY A 5 -25.22 7.59 11.45
C GLY A 5 -25.41 9.02 10.99
N SER A 6 -25.15 9.29 9.72
CA SER A 6 -25.73 10.43 9.02
C SER A 6 -26.08 9.92 7.63
N GLU A 7 -27.36 9.82 7.29
CA GLU A 7 -27.77 9.68 5.89
C GLU A 7 -27.37 10.98 5.18
N ASN A 8 -26.70 10.86 4.04
CA ASN A 8 -26.49 12.01 3.17
C ASN A 8 -27.84 12.50 2.64
N VAL A 9 -27.90 13.74 2.14
CA VAL A 9 -29.10 14.44 1.61
C VAL A 9 -29.85 13.69 0.48
N HIS A 10 -29.31 12.55 0.05
CA HIS A 10 -29.85 11.65 -0.97
C HIS A 10 -30.24 10.24 -0.42
N GLY A 11 -30.31 10.05 0.90
CA GLY A 11 -30.76 8.78 1.50
C GLY A 11 -29.74 7.64 1.43
N GLU A 12 -28.47 7.94 1.14
CA GLU A 12 -27.38 6.97 1.19
C GLU A 12 -26.70 6.99 2.56
N GLN A 13 -26.44 5.81 3.12
CA GLN A 13 -25.60 5.68 4.30
C GLN A 13 -24.20 6.22 3.98
N VAL A 14 -23.71 7.18 4.77
CA VAL A 14 -22.30 7.61 4.70
C VAL A 14 -21.43 6.43 5.10
N LYS A 15 -20.95 5.68 4.09
CA LYS A 15 -19.90 4.68 4.27
C LYS A 15 -18.60 5.42 4.59
N LYS A 16 -17.83 4.87 5.53
CA LYS A 16 -16.47 5.35 5.75
C LYS A 16 -15.64 5.12 4.49
N LEU A 17 -14.66 5.98 4.25
CA LEU A 17 -13.82 5.88 3.07
C LEU A 17 -13.08 4.53 3.01
N ASP A 18 -12.70 3.98 4.17
CA ASP A 18 -12.11 2.64 4.31
C ASP A 18 -13.04 1.55 3.74
N GLU A 19 -14.30 1.50 4.20
CA GLU A 19 -15.31 0.55 3.72
C GLU A 19 -15.60 0.73 2.22
N TYR A 20 -15.66 1.98 1.76
CA TYR A 20 -15.85 2.29 0.35
C TYR A 20 -14.68 1.80 -0.51
N ALA A 21 -13.44 2.05 -0.08
CA ALA A 21 -12.23 1.61 -0.77
C ALA A 21 -12.16 0.08 -0.83
N HIS A 22 -12.46 -0.59 0.30
CA HIS A 22 -12.55 -2.05 0.37
C HIS A 22 -13.57 -2.61 -0.64
N ASP A 23 -14.83 -2.17 -0.57
CA ASP A 23 -15.91 -2.66 -1.45
C ASP A 23 -15.59 -2.41 -2.93
N THR A 24 -15.02 -1.24 -3.24
CA THR A 24 -14.67 -0.85 -4.61
C THR A 24 -13.57 -1.74 -5.17
N LEU A 25 -12.52 -1.98 -4.39
CA LEU A 25 -11.40 -2.83 -4.79
C LEU A 25 -11.82 -4.30 -4.91
N VAL A 26 -12.55 -4.84 -3.93
CA VAL A 26 -13.06 -6.22 -4.00
C VAL A 26 -13.87 -6.41 -5.29
N ARG A 27 -14.81 -5.51 -5.56
CA ARG A 27 -15.66 -5.60 -6.76
C ARG A 27 -14.84 -5.51 -8.05
N ALA A 28 -13.89 -4.57 -8.13
CA ALA A 28 -13.03 -4.43 -9.31
C ALA A 28 -12.15 -5.68 -9.53
N MET A 29 -11.63 -6.26 -8.46
CA MET A 29 -10.78 -7.45 -8.49
C MET A 29 -11.57 -8.72 -8.86
N GLU A 30 -12.76 -8.91 -8.32
CA GLU A 30 -13.64 -10.03 -8.71
C GLU A 30 -13.96 -9.97 -10.21
N LEU A 31 -14.26 -8.79 -10.75
CA LEU A 31 -14.57 -8.62 -12.18
C LEU A 31 -13.37 -8.82 -13.12
N SER A 32 -12.14 -8.84 -12.60
CA SER A 32 -10.93 -9.02 -13.41
C SER A 32 -10.83 -10.41 -14.04
N GLY A 33 -11.45 -11.44 -13.44
CA GLY A 33 -11.43 -12.82 -13.92
C GLY A 33 -10.10 -13.57 -13.81
N HIS A 34 -9.07 -12.98 -13.19
CA HIS A 34 -7.72 -13.57 -13.08
C HIS A 34 -7.39 -14.12 -11.68
N LEU A 35 -8.20 -13.77 -10.69
CA LEU A 35 -7.96 -14.00 -9.27
C LEU A 35 -8.77 -15.21 -8.75
N CYS A 36 -8.18 -16.01 -7.86
CA CYS A 36 -8.86 -17.13 -7.19
C CYS A 36 -9.17 -16.82 -5.72
N ALA A 37 -8.41 -15.91 -5.09
CA ALA A 37 -8.68 -15.39 -3.75
C ALA A 37 -8.17 -13.94 -3.62
N ILE A 38 -8.79 -13.23 -2.70
CA ILE A 38 -8.48 -11.87 -2.30
C ILE A 38 -8.25 -11.87 -0.79
N ALA A 39 -7.17 -11.25 -0.31
CA ALA A 39 -6.99 -10.93 1.10
C ALA A 39 -6.96 -9.41 1.27
N SER A 40 -7.75 -8.89 2.19
CA SER A 40 -7.83 -7.46 2.48
C SER A 40 -7.50 -7.22 3.94
N GLU A 41 -6.84 -6.11 4.25
CA GLU A 41 -6.62 -5.68 5.64
C GLU A 41 -7.94 -5.51 6.40
N GLU A 42 -8.98 -4.96 5.74
CA GLU A 42 -10.34 -4.80 6.26
C GLU A 42 -11.18 -6.11 6.40
N SER A 43 -10.58 -7.29 6.20
CA SER A 43 -11.31 -8.57 6.31
C SER A 43 -10.55 -9.58 7.16
N GLU A 44 -11.24 -10.20 8.13
CA GLU A 44 -10.63 -11.22 9.01
C GLU A 44 -10.24 -12.49 8.23
N ASP A 45 -11.07 -12.89 7.27
CA ASP A 45 -10.87 -14.06 6.43
C ASP A 45 -10.53 -13.67 4.99
N PHE A 46 -9.89 -14.58 4.25
CA PHE A 46 -9.71 -14.39 2.81
C PHE A 46 -11.05 -14.52 2.08
N ILE A 47 -11.22 -13.76 1.01
CA ILE A 47 -12.41 -13.74 0.17
C ILE A 47 -12.15 -14.65 -1.04
N PRO A 48 -12.79 -15.84 -1.12
CA PRO A 48 -12.71 -16.67 -2.32
C PRO A 48 -13.49 -16.01 -3.46
N VAL A 49 -12.86 -15.87 -4.62
CA VAL A 49 -13.55 -15.35 -5.81
C VAL A 49 -14.58 -16.36 -6.26
N LYS A 50 -15.82 -15.92 -6.49
CA LYS A 50 -16.94 -16.82 -6.87
C LYS A 50 -16.71 -17.40 -8.27
N GLU A 51 -17.13 -18.66 -8.47
CA GLU A 51 -16.97 -19.36 -9.77
C GLU A 51 -17.55 -18.59 -10.96
N LYS A 52 -18.66 -17.85 -10.77
CA LYS A 52 -19.28 -17.02 -11.82
C LYS A 52 -18.39 -15.88 -12.34
N PHE A 53 -17.38 -15.50 -11.57
CA PHE A 53 -16.42 -14.45 -11.90
C PHE A 53 -15.05 -15.01 -12.28
N MET A 54 -14.81 -16.31 -12.07
CA MET A 54 -13.70 -16.98 -12.73
C MET A 54 -14.08 -17.08 -14.22
N GLY A 55 -13.17 -16.70 -15.13
CA GLY A 55 -13.44 -16.81 -16.57
C GLY A 55 -13.81 -18.23 -17.01
N GLU A 56 -14.01 -18.46 -18.32
CA GLU A 56 -14.43 -19.76 -18.90
C GLU A 56 -13.52 -20.98 -18.57
N LYS A 57 -12.47 -20.80 -17.77
CA LYS A 57 -11.70 -21.86 -17.18
C LYS A 57 -11.58 -21.60 -15.69
N ALA A 58 -11.83 -22.63 -14.87
CA ALA A 58 -11.51 -22.75 -13.45
C ALA A 58 -9.99 -22.65 -13.15
N MET A 59 -9.32 -21.67 -13.76
CA MET A 59 -7.89 -21.51 -13.96
C MET A 59 -7.45 -20.09 -13.61
N SER A 60 -8.16 -19.38 -12.73
CA SER A 60 -7.63 -18.18 -12.10
C SER A 60 -6.28 -18.55 -11.46
N LYS A 61 -5.22 -17.81 -11.81
CA LYS A 61 -3.82 -18.19 -11.50
C LYS A 61 -3.21 -17.38 -10.37
N TYR A 62 -3.90 -16.34 -9.94
CA TYR A 62 -3.33 -15.35 -9.04
C TYR A 62 -4.19 -15.16 -7.81
N ILE A 63 -3.53 -14.69 -6.76
CA ILE A 63 -4.16 -14.13 -5.58
C ILE A 63 -3.65 -12.70 -5.42
N ILE A 64 -4.45 -11.87 -4.76
CA ILE A 64 -4.07 -10.51 -4.41
C ILE A 64 -4.26 -10.29 -2.92
N HIS A 65 -3.26 -9.70 -2.29
CA HIS A 65 -3.41 -9.05 -0.99
C HIS A 65 -3.45 -7.55 -1.23
N PHE A 66 -4.31 -6.84 -0.52
CA PHE A 66 -4.27 -5.38 -0.53
C PHE A 66 -4.61 -4.78 0.82
N ASP A 67 -4.03 -3.61 1.05
CA ASP A 67 -4.48 -2.63 2.03
C ASP A 67 -5.26 -1.59 1.23
N PRO A 68 -6.61 -1.53 1.37
CA PRO A 68 -7.42 -0.67 0.54
C PRO A 68 -7.13 0.81 0.80
N LEU A 69 -6.78 1.16 2.05
CA LEU A 69 -6.56 2.54 2.45
C LEU A 69 -5.53 2.69 3.59
N ASP A 70 -4.25 2.65 3.23
CA ASP A 70 -3.15 2.97 4.13
C ASP A 70 -3.21 4.43 4.59
N GLY A 71 -3.05 4.61 5.90
CA GLY A 71 -3.05 5.92 6.53
C GLY A 71 -4.44 6.47 6.81
N SER A 72 -5.46 5.62 6.92
CA SER A 72 -6.86 6.00 7.23
C SER A 72 -7.02 7.01 8.37
N SER A 73 -6.20 6.90 9.43
CA SER A 73 -6.15 7.88 10.53
C SER A 73 -5.89 9.34 10.12
N ASN A 74 -5.40 9.57 8.90
CA ASN A 74 -5.01 10.87 8.36
C ASN A 74 -6.04 11.46 7.37
N ILE A 75 -7.14 10.75 7.09
CA ILE A 75 -8.18 11.18 6.14
C ILE A 75 -8.75 12.55 6.53
N ASP A 76 -9.15 12.71 7.80
CA ASP A 76 -9.76 13.95 8.30
C ASP A 76 -8.80 15.15 8.27
N ALA A 77 -7.49 14.87 8.28
CA ALA A 77 -6.44 15.89 8.24
C ALA A 77 -6.04 16.29 6.81
N ASN A 78 -6.65 15.67 5.78
CA ASN A 78 -6.34 15.89 4.37
C ASN A 78 -4.84 15.68 4.06
N ILE A 79 -4.24 14.70 4.72
CA ILE A 79 -2.86 14.27 4.48
C ILE A 79 -2.87 13.12 3.46
N SER A 80 -1.74 12.91 2.78
CA SER A 80 -1.61 11.84 1.79
C SER A 80 -1.88 10.46 2.40
N ILE A 81 -2.71 9.70 1.70
CA ILE A 81 -3.08 8.31 1.98
C ILE A 81 -2.75 7.45 0.76
N GLY A 82 -2.95 6.13 0.83
CA GLY A 82 -2.64 5.26 -0.31
C GLY A 82 -3.34 3.91 -0.28
N THR A 83 -3.14 3.14 -1.34
CA THR A 83 -3.55 1.73 -1.43
C THR A 83 -2.30 0.90 -1.67
N ILE A 84 -2.13 -0.22 -0.98
CA ILE A 84 -0.99 -1.14 -1.18
C ILE A 84 -1.53 -2.44 -1.75
N PHE A 85 -0.82 -3.04 -2.70
CA PHE A 85 -1.19 -4.35 -3.24
C PHE A 85 0.02 -5.25 -3.46
N SER A 86 -0.24 -6.54 -3.35
CA SER A 86 0.73 -7.63 -3.51
C SER A 86 0.07 -8.78 -4.25
N ILE A 87 0.71 -9.28 -5.30
CA ILE A 87 0.18 -10.32 -6.18
C ILE A 87 1.07 -11.54 -6.10
N TYR A 88 0.47 -12.71 -5.89
CA TYR A 88 1.15 -14.00 -5.94
C TYR A 88 0.50 -14.89 -6.98
N LYS A 89 1.28 -15.85 -7.47
CA LYS A 89 0.73 -16.99 -8.19
C LYS A 89 0.14 -17.96 -7.17
N ARG A 90 -1.00 -18.56 -7.47
CA ARG A 90 -1.59 -19.62 -6.63
C ARG A 90 -0.67 -20.83 -6.53
N MET A 91 -0.77 -21.53 -5.40
CA MET A 91 -0.10 -22.80 -5.12
C MET A 91 -1.01 -23.99 -5.47
N SER A 92 -2.30 -23.86 -5.20
CA SER A 92 -3.34 -24.85 -5.53
C SER A 92 -3.50 -25.01 -7.05
N GLU A 93 -3.90 -26.20 -7.51
CA GLU A 93 -3.97 -26.50 -8.95
C GLU A 93 -5.19 -25.88 -9.64
N CYS A 94 -6.37 -25.92 -9.01
CA CYS A 94 -7.62 -25.43 -9.57
C CYS A 94 -8.67 -25.14 -8.48
N GLY A 95 -9.80 -24.55 -8.88
CA GLY A 95 -10.91 -24.23 -7.99
C GLY A 95 -10.73 -22.91 -7.22
N PRO A 96 -11.56 -22.67 -6.18
CA PRO A 96 -11.45 -21.46 -5.35
C PRO A 96 -10.08 -21.44 -4.65
N GLY A 97 -9.56 -20.23 -4.39
CA GLY A 97 -8.30 -20.10 -3.66
C GLY A 97 -8.42 -20.64 -2.24
N THR A 98 -7.31 -21.15 -1.72
CA THR A 98 -7.22 -21.69 -0.36
C THR A 98 -6.48 -20.72 0.56
N LEU A 99 -6.58 -20.96 1.87
CA LEU A 99 -5.78 -20.21 2.84
C LEU A 99 -4.26 -20.38 2.59
N GLU A 100 -3.83 -21.58 2.18
CA GLU A 100 -2.42 -21.84 1.85
C GLU A 100 -1.93 -21.02 0.66
N ASP A 101 -2.81 -20.70 -0.29
CA ASP A 101 -2.47 -19.79 -1.38
C ASP A 101 -2.13 -18.40 -0.83
N CYS A 102 -2.84 -17.93 0.20
CA CYS A 102 -2.65 -16.60 0.80
C CYS A 102 -1.45 -16.53 1.76
N LEU A 103 -1.06 -17.64 2.38
CA LEU A 103 0.03 -17.67 3.38
C LEU A 103 1.42 -17.93 2.79
N GLN A 104 1.68 -17.38 1.60
CA GLN A 104 2.98 -17.51 0.93
C GLN A 104 4.04 -16.52 1.47
N THR A 105 5.31 -16.92 1.40
CA THR A 105 6.42 -16.02 1.75
C THR A 105 6.54 -14.86 0.76
N GLY A 106 6.88 -13.65 1.23
CA GLY A 106 6.99 -12.46 0.39
C GLY A 106 7.97 -12.54 -0.79
N THR A 107 8.92 -13.48 -0.77
CA THR A 107 9.82 -13.73 -1.92
C THR A 107 9.12 -14.34 -3.13
N LYS A 108 7.88 -14.83 -2.96
CA LYS A 108 7.05 -15.44 -4.01
C LYS A 108 6.14 -14.44 -4.73
N GLN A 109 6.19 -13.17 -4.36
CA GLN A 109 5.44 -12.11 -5.06
C GLN A 109 5.85 -12.06 -6.53
N VAL A 110 4.85 -12.05 -7.42
CA VAL A 110 5.07 -11.88 -8.86
C VAL A 110 4.94 -10.41 -9.26
N ALA A 111 4.18 -9.63 -8.49
CA ALA A 111 4.10 -8.19 -8.61
C ALA A 111 3.71 -7.58 -7.26
N ALA A 112 4.14 -6.34 -7.03
CA ALA A 112 3.72 -5.57 -5.86
C ALA A 112 3.79 -4.08 -6.20
N GLY A 113 3.01 -3.29 -5.49
CA GLY A 113 2.98 -1.86 -5.70
C GLY A 113 2.09 -1.14 -4.71
N TYR A 114 1.99 0.16 -4.93
CA TYR A 114 1.12 1.03 -4.18
C TYR A 114 0.61 2.17 -5.06
N VAL A 115 -0.51 2.75 -4.66
CA VAL A 115 -1.04 4.00 -5.19
C VAL A 115 -0.99 5.03 -4.07
N ILE A 116 -0.41 6.19 -4.31
CA ILE A 116 -0.44 7.32 -3.39
C ILE A 116 -1.46 8.35 -3.87
N TYR A 117 -2.37 8.73 -2.98
CA TYR A 117 -3.35 9.79 -3.16
C TYR A 117 -2.83 11.04 -2.45
N GLY A 118 -1.89 11.73 -3.10
CA GLY A 118 -1.24 12.94 -2.57
C GLY A 118 -1.67 14.20 -3.33
N SER A 119 -0.73 15.12 -3.53
CA SER A 119 -0.94 16.28 -4.42
C SER A 119 -1.22 15.89 -5.88
N SER A 120 -0.80 14.69 -6.26
CA SER A 120 -1.18 13.98 -7.48
C SER A 120 -1.36 12.51 -7.14
N THR A 121 -2.13 11.79 -7.96
CA THR A 121 -2.29 10.34 -7.81
C THR A 121 -1.19 9.63 -8.58
N ILE A 122 -0.34 8.88 -7.87
CA ILE A 122 0.79 8.17 -8.47
C ILE A 122 0.67 6.68 -8.13
N MET A 123 0.76 5.84 -9.14
CA MET A 123 0.88 4.39 -8.99
C MET A 123 2.34 3.99 -9.18
N VAL A 124 2.91 3.27 -8.23
CA VAL A 124 4.26 2.71 -8.31
C VAL A 124 4.18 1.20 -8.18
N TYR A 125 4.76 0.44 -9.11
CA TYR A 125 4.76 -1.02 -9.02
C TYR A 125 6.03 -1.66 -9.61
N THR A 126 6.22 -2.93 -9.29
CA THR A 126 7.28 -3.79 -9.83
C THR A 126 6.74 -5.19 -10.15
N THR A 127 7.34 -5.84 -11.14
CA THR A 127 7.15 -7.26 -11.49
C THR A 127 8.46 -8.05 -11.38
N GLY A 128 9.43 -7.51 -10.63
CA GLY A 128 10.79 -8.06 -10.50
C GLY A 128 11.80 -7.55 -11.52
N LYS A 129 11.39 -6.67 -12.46
CA LYS A 129 12.28 -6.04 -13.46
C LYS A 129 12.25 -4.51 -13.33
N GLY A 130 12.83 -4.01 -12.25
CA GLY A 130 12.83 -2.58 -11.92
C GLY A 130 11.52 -2.12 -11.27
N VAL A 131 11.51 -0.87 -10.83
CA VAL A 131 10.37 -0.22 -10.18
C VAL A 131 9.94 0.95 -11.06
N HIS A 132 8.65 1.06 -11.37
CA HIS A 132 8.14 2.06 -12.31
C HIS A 132 7.02 2.87 -11.68
N GLY A 133 7.02 4.18 -11.92
CA GLY A 133 6.06 5.14 -11.38
C GLY A 133 5.25 5.81 -12.49
N PHE A 134 3.94 5.84 -12.31
CA PHE A 134 2.96 6.38 -13.25
C PHE A 134 2.10 7.42 -12.55
N THR A 135 1.90 8.56 -13.19
CA THR A 135 1.05 9.63 -12.66
C THR A 135 -0.29 9.60 -13.38
N LEU A 136 -1.40 9.66 -12.64
CA LEU A 136 -2.74 9.77 -13.20
C LEU A 136 -2.92 11.17 -13.81
N ASP A 137 -3.26 11.22 -15.10
CA ASP A 137 -3.78 12.42 -15.72
C ASP A 137 -5.32 12.40 -15.62
N PRO A 138 -5.93 13.26 -14.77
CA PRO A 138 -7.38 13.25 -14.57
C PRO A 138 -8.16 13.76 -15.79
N THR A 139 -7.51 14.44 -16.75
CA THR A 139 -8.17 14.96 -17.96
C THR A 139 -8.45 13.86 -18.97
N VAL A 140 -7.60 12.82 -19.00
CA VAL A 140 -7.73 11.67 -19.91
C VAL A 140 -8.20 10.42 -19.16
N GLY A 141 -7.97 10.35 -17.84
CA GLY A 141 -8.31 9.20 -17.00
C GLY A 141 -7.30 8.07 -17.06
N GLU A 142 -6.04 8.37 -17.41
CA GLU A 142 -5.00 7.36 -17.69
C GLU A 142 -3.74 7.58 -16.85
N PHE A 143 -3.07 6.48 -16.51
CA PHE A 143 -1.79 6.50 -15.81
C PHE A 143 -0.64 6.61 -16.81
N LEU A 144 0.05 7.75 -16.81
CA LEU A 144 1.17 8.03 -17.71
C LEU A 144 2.50 7.69 -17.02
N LEU A 145 3.38 6.97 -17.72
CA LEU A 145 4.72 6.66 -17.23
C LEU A 145 5.49 7.95 -16.97
N PHE A 146 5.92 8.15 -15.72
CA PHE A 146 6.65 9.35 -15.32
C PHE A 146 8.05 9.02 -14.80
N TYR A 147 8.21 7.89 -14.11
CA TYR A 147 9.50 7.39 -13.66
C TYR A 147 9.72 5.96 -14.13
N GLU A 148 10.80 5.73 -14.87
CA GLU A 148 11.24 4.39 -15.26
C GLU A 148 12.40 3.93 -14.37
N ASN A 149 12.34 2.68 -13.92
CA ASN A 149 13.40 2.00 -13.16
C ASN A 149 13.93 2.84 -11.97
N ILE A 150 13.03 3.27 -11.09
CA ILE A 150 13.34 4.03 -9.88
C ILE A 150 14.37 3.26 -9.04
N GLN A 151 15.43 3.94 -8.65
CA GLN A 151 16.47 3.42 -7.76
C GLN A 151 16.59 4.35 -6.55
N ILE A 152 16.57 3.78 -5.36
CA ILE A 152 16.77 4.55 -4.14
C ILE A 152 18.17 5.17 -4.13
N PRO A 153 18.32 6.46 -3.79
CA PRO A 153 19.63 7.08 -3.63
C PRO A 153 20.49 6.31 -2.61
N LYS A 154 21.78 6.08 -2.93
CA LYS A 154 22.71 5.33 -2.07
C LYS A 154 22.92 5.94 -0.68
N ARG A 155 22.69 7.25 -0.55
CA ARG A 155 22.82 8.00 0.71
C ARG A 155 21.74 9.05 0.76
N SER A 156 21.09 9.16 1.91
CA SER A 156 20.19 10.24 2.30
C SER A 156 20.49 10.66 3.72
N LYS A 157 20.01 11.85 4.07
CA LYS A 157 20.11 12.43 5.42
C LYS A 157 18.73 12.60 6.02
N THR A 158 17.81 11.67 5.75
CA THR A 158 16.45 11.68 6.29
C THR A 158 16.22 10.41 7.08
N TYR A 159 15.42 10.45 8.14
CA TYR A 159 14.86 9.25 8.77
C TYR A 159 13.38 9.46 9.06
N SER A 160 12.61 8.37 9.06
CA SER A 160 11.16 8.38 9.31
C SER A 160 10.80 7.42 10.42
N ILE A 161 10.32 7.95 11.55
CA ILE A 161 9.87 7.15 12.70
C ILE A 161 8.96 7.98 13.61
N ASN A 162 7.96 7.35 14.23
CA ASN A 162 7.14 7.98 15.25
C ASN A 162 7.87 8.08 16.60
N GLU A 163 8.56 9.19 16.84
CA GLU A 163 9.29 9.44 18.09
C GLU A 163 8.42 9.47 19.36
N GLY A 164 7.10 9.59 19.25
CA GLY A 164 6.19 9.45 20.39
C GLY A 164 6.29 8.09 21.10
N ASN A 165 6.81 7.07 20.40
CA ASN A 165 7.04 5.74 20.96
C ASN A 165 8.43 5.55 21.61
N TYR A 166 9.25 6.61 21.74
CA TYR A 166 10.64 6.52 22.20
C TYR A 166 10.83 5.69 23.47
N SER A 167 9.94 5.83 24.45
CA SER A 167 10.03 5.11 25.73
C SER A 167 9.95 3.58 25.56
N LYS A 168 9.18 3.11 24.57
CA LYS A 168 8.92 1.69 24.28
C LYS A 168 10.01 1.04 23.40
N TRP A 169 10.90 1.83 22.83
CA TRP A 169 11.93 1.33 21.93
C TRP A 169 13.01 0.53 22.65
N SER A 170 13.58 -0.44 21.93
CA SER A 170 14.79 -1.14 22.35
C SER A 170 15.97 -0.17 22.46
N ASP A 171 16.94 -0.50 23.31
CA ASP A 171 18.12 0.36 23.52
C ASP A 171 18.96 0.52 22.25
N GLY A 172 18.97 -0.48 21.38
CA GLY A 172 19.63 -0.40 20.07
C GLY A 172 19.00 0.66 19.17
N LEU A 173 17.67 0.70 19.10
CA LEU A 173 16.95 1.70 18.31
C LEU A 173 17.12 3.11 18.89
N LYS A 174 17.05 3.26 20.23
CA LYS A 174 17.32 4.54 20.90
C LYS A 174 18.72 5.06 20.57
N LYS A 175 19.74 4.19 20.69
CA LYS A 175 21.13 4.52 20.35
C LYS A 175 21.26 4.95 18.89
N TYR A 176 20.67 4.20 17.96
CA TYR A 176 20.71 4.52 16.53
C TYR A 176 20.07 5.88 16.22
N ILE A 177 18.86 6.15 16.73
CA ILE A 177 18.17 7.43 16.48
C ILE A 177 18.93 8.60 17.12
N ASN A 178 19.47 8.43 18.32
CA ASN A 178 20.29 9.47 18.95
C ASN A 178 21.60 9.73 18.18
N ASP A 179 22.19 8.67 17.63
CA ASP A 179 23.37 8.74 16.78
C ASP A 179 23.07 9.51 15.47
N LEU A 180 21.90 9.31 14.85
CA LEU A 180 21.47 10.08 13.67
C LEU A 180 21.26 11.58 13.96
N LYS A 181 20.85 11.93 15.19
CA LYS A 181 20.65 13.32 15.64
C LYS A 181 21.93 14.01 16.09
N SER A 182 23.03 13.27 16.24
CA SER A 182 24.30 13.82 16.70
C SER A 182 24.83 14.89 15.76
N ASN A 183 25.47 15.93 16.32
CA ASN A 183 26.07 17.01 15.53
C ASN A 183 27.48 16.61 15.05
N ASP A 184 27.54 15.62 14.18
CA ASP A 184 28.79 15.12 13.57
C ASP A 184 28.78 15.42 12.07
N LYS A 185 29.40 16.55 11.71
CA LYS A 185 29.48 17.00 10.32
C LYS A 185 30.36 16.10 9.46
N GLU A 186 31.38 15.45 10.02
CA GLU A 186 32.27 14.55 9.28
C GLU A 186 31.54 13.28 8.83
N ARG A 187 30.62 12.79 9.67
CA ARG A 187 29.71 11.68 9.33
C ARG A 187 28.45 12.12 8.58
N GLY A 188 28.35 13.39 8.22
CA GLY A 188 27.24 13.95 7.45
C GLY A 188 25.93 14.14 8.23
N ARG A 189 26.00 14.25 9.55
CA ARG A 189 24.87 14.42 10.48
C ARG A 189 24.70 15.90 10.89
N PRO A 190 23.56 16.31 11.48
CA PRO A 190 22.37 15.52 11.82
C PRO A 190 21.53 15.12 10.60
N TYR A 191 20.76 14.04 10.76
CA TYR A 191 19.74 13.66 9.79
C TYR A 191 18.44 14.43 10.09
N SER A 192 17.70 14.75 9.04
CA SER A 192 16.39 15.39 9.12
C SER A 192 15.31 14.35 9.44
N ALA A 193 14.50 14.60 10.47
CA ALA A 193 13.30 13.81 10.73
C ALA A 193 12.20 14.17 9.72
N ARG A 194 11.57 13.18 9.10
CA ARG A 194 10.36 13.33 8.30
C ARG A 194 9.42 12.18 8.59
N TYR A 195 8.24 12.47 9.10
CA TYR A 195 7.23 11.46 9.44
C TYR A 195 5.87 12.03 9.07
N VAL A 196 5.27 11.52 8.00
CA VAL A 196 3.93 11.94 7.53
C VAL A 196 2.86 11.22 8.33
N GLY A 197 3.10 9.96 8.69
CA GLY A 197 2.14 9.13 9.41
C GLY A 197 1.26 8.26 8.51
N SER A 198 1.52 8.24 7.20
CA SER A 198 1.07 7.22 6.25
C SER A 198 2.29 6.46 5.74
N LEU A 199 2.24 5.13 5.76
CA LEU A 199 3.34 4.29 5.30
C LEU A 199 3.63 4.57 3.83
N VAL A 200 2.59 4.64 2.99
CA VAL A 200 2.73 4.89 1.54
C VAL A 200 3.40 6.24 1.29
N ALA A 201 3.00 7.29 1.99
CA ALA A 201 3.57 8.62 1.83
C ALA A 201 5.05 8.70 2.28
N ASP A 202 5.35 8.14 3.45
CA ASP A 202 6.72 8.09 3.96
C ASP A 202 7.63 7.19 3.10
N PHE A 203 7.13 6.05 2.63
CA PHE A 203 7.85 5.15 1.74
C PHE A 203 8.12 5.79 0.39
N HIS A 204 7.13 6.43 -0.25
CA HIS A 204 7.28 7.07 -1.55
C HIS A 204 8.36 8.17 -1.51
N ARG A 205 8.34 9.02 -0.48
CA ARG A 205 9.38 10.02 -0.26
C ARG A 205 10.76 9.37 -0.11
N ASN A 206 10.87 8.34 0.73
CA ASN A 206 12.14 7.66 0.97
C ASN A 206 12.64 6.91 -0.28
N LEU A 207 11.75 6.42 -1.14
CA LEU A 207 12.12 5.80 -2.42
C LEU A 207 12.77 6.81 -3.36
N LEU A 208 12.26 8.04 -3.43
CA LEU A 208 12.78 9.09 -4.32
C LEU A 208 13.99 9.84 -3.75
N TYR A 209 13.97 10.15 -2.45
CA TYR A 209 15.00 10.98 -1.82
C TYR A 209 15.99 10.19 -0.96
N GLY A 210 15.76 8.88 -0.79
CA GLY A 210 16.47 8.03 0.17
C GLY A 210 16.04 8.33 1.61
N GLY A 211 16.35 7.41 2.51
CA GLY A 211 16.12 7.54 3.96
C GLY A 211 17.00 6.60 4.76
#